data_AF-A0A6P6DMF1-F1
#
_entry.id   AF-A0A6P6DMF1-F1
#
_cell.length_a   1.000
_cell.length_b   1.000
_cell.length_c   1.000
_cell.angle_alpha   90.00
_cell.angle_beta   90.00
_cell.angle_gamma   90.00
#
_symmetry.space_group_name_H-M   'P 1'
#
loop_
_entity.id
_entity.type
_entity.pdbx_description
1 polymer ?
#
loop_
_entity_poly.entity_id
_entity_poly.type
_entity_poly.pdbx_seq_one_letter_code
_entity_poly.pdbx_strand_id
1 'polypeptide(L)'
;MGPSDMECTNWILEGHSKRLSFVDVATGWLGQGLGASCGMAYTGKYFDRASYRVFCLLGDGESSEGSVWEALAFAAYYSLDNLVAIFDVNRLGHCGSFPLEHYVEVYQKRFEAFGWNTYVVDGRDVEALCQVFWQAAHVKGKPTAVVAKTFKSRGMPNVEDTESWHGKPMPQERADAIIKLIESQIQTNRSLTPQPPIEDSPQVNIEDIKMTTPPAYEVGDMMSTRKACGLALAKLGYENDRVIVLDSDTKNYTFSEIFKKEHPERFIECFVAEQNMVSVALGCAMRGRTIAFASTFAAYMSRAYDQIRVGAICGVNIRLIGSHCGVSVGEDGPTQMALEDLAMFRALPNCIIFYPSDAVSTEHAVYLAANSKGVCYIRTSQPEIEVVYAPQEIFKIGQAKVIRYSDKDRVTIIGAGVTLHEALTAADELCRQDISVRIIDLFTIKPLDGDTIISSAKATGGRIITVEDHYPEGGIGEAVCAAVSSEPDIVVRQLAVPLMGMPQSGRPGEMLSMFGISARHIVVAVKRILSQ
;
A
#
# COMPACT_ATOMS: atom_id res chain seq x y z
N MET A 1 -30.59 21.09 -9.11
CA MET A 1 -30.28 19.65 -9.05
C MET A 1 -31.02 19.10 -7.86
N GLY A 2 -31.89 18.12 -8.07
CA GLY A 2 -32.70 17.54 -7.00
C GLY A 2 -31.86 16.57 -6.15
N PRO A 3 -32.31 16.21 -4.94
CA PRO A 3 -31.63 15.23 -4.09
C PRO A 3 -31.46 13.84 -4.74
N SER A 4 -32.23 13.51 -5.77
CA SER A 4 -32.06 12.28 -6.58
C SER A 4 -30.86 12.31 -7.53
N ASP A 5 -30.28 13.47 -7.83
CA ASP A 5 -29.18 13.60 -8.80
C ASP A 5 -27.80 13.31 -8.19
N MET A 6 -27.68 13.27 -6.85
CA MET A 6 -26.41 13.00 -6.16
C MET A 6 -26.08 11.50 -6.06
N GLU A 7 -27.07 10.60 -6.20
CA GLU A 7 -26.86 9.14 -6.12
C GLU A 7 -27.42 8.37 -7.34
N CYS A 8 -28.04 9.02 -8.32
CA CYS A 8 -28.42 8.37 -9.58
C CYS A 8 -27.33 8.51 -10.64
N THR A 9 -26.76 7.37 -11.08
CA THR A 9 -26.18 6.96 -12.40
C THR A 9 -25.48 7.97 -13.34
N ASN A 10 -25.28 9.23 -12.96
CA ASN A 10 -24.50 10.25 -13.66
C ASN A 10 -23.17 10.48 -12.91
N TRP A 11 -22.39 9.39 -12.84
CA TRP A 11 -20.92 9.16 -12.77
C TRP A 11 -19.90 10.16 -12.16
N ILE A 12 -20.22 11.40 -11.81
CA ILE A 12 -19.21 12.39 -11.38
C ILE A 12 -19.23 12.65 -9.87
N LEU A 13 -20.40 12.65 -9.21
CA LEU A 13 -20.56 13.01 -7.80
C LEU A 13 -20.74 11.78 -6.89
N GLU A 14 -19.88 10.78 -7.02
CA GLU A 14 -19.84 9.68 -6.04
C GLU A 14 -19.26 10.21 -4.71
N GLY A 15 -20.01 10.06 -3.60
CA GLY A 15 -19.71 10.70 -2.31
C GLY A 15 -18.34 10.43 -1.68
N HIS A 16 -17.58 9.47 -2.22
CA HIS A 16 -16.26 9.08 -1.74
C HIS A 16 -15.28 8.69 -2.86
N SER A 17 -15.34 9.30 -4.04
CA SER A 17 -14.51 8.89 -5.18
C SER A 17 -13.65 10.02 -5.77
N LYS A 18 -12.44 9.65 -6.20
CA LYS A 18 -11.41 10.55 -6.75
C LYS A 18 -11.70 10.99 -8.20
N ARG A 19 -12.90 10.74 -8.72
CA ARG A 19 -13.29 11.18 -10.08
C ARG A 19 -13.50 12.69 -10.19
N LEU A 20 -13.49 13.38 -9.06
CA LEU A 20 -13.62 14.83 -8.95
C LEU A 20 -12.24 15.48 -8.97
N SER A 21 -12.05 16.50 -9.82
CA SER A 21 -10.77 17.21 -9.96
C SER A 21 -10.30 17.91 -8.67
N PHE A 22 -11.20 18.10 -7.71
CA PHE A 22 -10.92 18.69 -6.40
C PHE A 22 -10.71 17.65 -5.29
N VAL A 23 -10.77 16.35 -5.60
CA VAL A 23 -10.53 15.26 -4.66
C VAL A 23 -9.17 14.62 -4.93
N ASP A 24 -8.24 14.79 -4.00
CA ASP A 24 -6.94 14.12 -4.07
C ASP A 24 -7.03 12.67 -3.54
N VAL A 25 -7.71 12.43 -2.41
CA VAL A 25 -7.87 11.12 -1.73
C VAL A 25 -9.35 10.83 -1.49
N ALA A 26 -9.80 9.59 -1.69
CA ALA A 26 -11.09 9.13 -1.17
C ALA A 26 -10.98 8.82 0.32
N THR A 27 -11.84 9.43 1.14
CA THR A 27 -11.84 9.29 2.60
C THR A 27 -13.10 8.60 3.12
N GLY A 28 -13.67 7.68 2.32
CA GLY A 28 -14.91 6.97 2.69
C GLY A 28 -14.76 6.05 3.91
N TRP A 29 -13.53 5.63 4.22
CA TRP A 29 -13.22 4.96 5.49
C TRP A 29 -12.60 5.96 6.46
N LEU A 30 -13.12 5.99 7.68
CA LEU A 30 -12.68 6.90 8.73
C LEU A 30 -11.23 6.59 9.14
N GLY A 31 -10.48 7.62 9.50
CA GLY A 31 -9.19 7.54 10.19
C GLY A 31 -7.99 7.69 9.25
N GLN A 32 -8.22 7.73 7.94
CA GLN A 32 -7.13 7.74 6.95
C GLN A 32 -6.78 9.15 6.45
N GLY A 33 -7.72 10.10 6.52
CA GLY A 33 -7.57 11.44 5.93
C GLY A 33 -6.43 12.25 6.54
N LEU A 34 -6.22 12.12 7.85
CA LEU A 34 -5.16 12.85 8.54
C LEU A 34 -3.76 12.36 8.15
N GLY A 35 -3.56 11.04 8.02
CA GLY A 35 -2.27 10.49 7.58
C GLY A 35 -1.89 10.93 6.15
N ALA A 36 -2.86 10.94 5.23
CA ALA A 36 -2.64 11.49 3.89
C ALA A 36 -2.36 13.00 3.92
N SER A 37 -3.05 13.74 4.78
CA SER A 37 -2.80 15.17 5.00
C SER A 37 -1.39 15.42 5.56
N CYS A 38 -0.89 14.55 6.44
CA CYS A 38 0.49 14.58 6.91
C CYS A 38 1.48 14.40 5.75
N GLY A 39 1.24 13.47 4.82
CA GLY A 39 2.08 13.30 3.63
C GLY A 39 2.10 14.53 2.71
N MET A 40 0.93 15.15 2.48
CA MET A 40 0.82 16.39 1.70
C MET A 40 1.54 17.57 2.38
N ALA A 41 1.40 17.69 3.71
CA ALA A 41 2.03 18.74 4.50
C ALA A 41 3.55 18.55 4.57
N TYR A 42 4.00 17.31 4.76
CA TYR A 42 5.41 16.94 4.71
C TYR A 42 6.01 17.31 3.36
N THR A 43 5.35 16.93 2.26
CA THR A 43 5.78 17.28 0.91
C THR A 43 5.88 18.78 0.72
N GLY A 44 4.88 19.54 1.18
CA GLY A 44 4.86 21.00 1.05
C GLY A 44 5.99 21.68 1.80
N LYS A 45 6.30 21.17 2.99
CA LYS A 45 7.32 21.74 3.87
C LYS A 45 8.74 21.37 3.47
N TYR A 46 8.98 20.09 3.18
CA TYR A 46 10.34 19.54 3.07
C TYR A 46 10.80 19.36 1.63
N PHE A 47 9.90 19.00 0.71
CA PHE A 47 10.23 18.75 -0.70
C PHE A 47 9.94 19.96 -1.57
N ASP A 48 8.67 20.39 -1.62
CA ASP A 48 8.25 21.51 -2.45
C ASP A 48 8.73 22.85 -1.89
N ARG A 49 8.85 22.95 -0.56
CA ARG A 49 9.19 24.18 0.17
C ARG A 49 8.30 25.36 -0.24
N ALA A 50 7.02 25.07 -0.44
CA ALA A 50 6.01 25.99 -0.94
C ALA A 50 5.14 26.55 0.20
N SER A 51 4.44 27.64 -0.05
CA SER A 51 3.64 28.34 0.96
C SER A 51 2.28 27.70 1.25
N TYR A 52 1.88 26.68 0.50
CA TYR A 52 0.57 26.05 0.67
C TYR A 52 0.44 25.39 2.06
N ARG A 53 -0.79 25.45 2.59
CA ARG A 53 -1.17 24.79 3.84
C ARG A 53 -2.13 23.63 3.55
N VAL A 54 -2.15 22.67 4.46
CA VAL A 54 -3.04 21.52 4.40
C VAL A 54 -4.04 21.62 5.53
N PHE A 55 -5.33 21.53 5.19
CA PHE A 55 -6.43 21.52 6.14
C PHE A 55 -7.13 20.17 6.06
N CYS A 56 -7.29 19.50 7.20
CA CYS A 56 -7.94 18.21 7.30
C CYS A 56 -9.14 18.33 8.24
N LEU A 57 -10.35 18.03 7.75
CA LEU A 57 -11.56 17.96 8.57
C LEU A 57 -11.80 16.51 8.98
N LEU A 58 -11.99 16.28 10.28
CA LEU A 58 -12.26 14.97 10.86
C LEU A 58 -13.50 15.03 11.74
N GLY A 59 -14.24 13.92 11.81
CA GLY A 59 -15.27 13.74 12.82
C GLY A 59 -14.68 13.41 14.19
N ASP A 60 -15.39 13.72 15.26
CA ASP A 60 -15.07 13.22 16.61
C ASP A 60 -15.01 11.69 16.69
N GLY A 61 -15.89 10.99 15.98
CA GLY A 61 -15.89 9.54 15.87
C GLY A 61 -14.63 8.96 15.26
N GLU A 62 -14.12 9.65 14.23
CA GLU A 62 -12.88 9.29 13.52
C GLU A 62 -11.68 9.29 14.47
N SER A 63 -11.72 10.11 15.52
CA SER A 63 -10.67 10.15 16.56
C SER A 63 -10.61 8.88 17.42
N SER A 64 -11.52 7.92 17.23
CA SER A 64 -11.43 6.60 17.86
C SER A 64 -10.49 5.65 17.10
N GLU A 65 -10.18 5.94 15.84
CA GLU A 65 -9.27 5.15 15.02
C GLU A 65 -7.81 5.35 15.46
N GLY A 66 -7.08 4.25 15.67
CA GLY A 66 -5.67 4.30 16.08
C GLY A 66 -4.77 5.04 15.09
N SER A 67 -5.09 4.93 13.80
CA SER A 67 -4.39 5.59 12.69
C SER A 67 -4.39 7.12 12.79
N VAL A 68 -5.42 7.73 13.38
CA VAL A 68 -5.45 9.19 13.65
C VAL A 68 -4.36 9.56 14.64
N TRP A 69 -4.17 8.75 15.69
CA TRP A 69 -3.16 9.00 16.72
C TRP A 69 -1.73 8.76 16.22
N GLU A 70 -1.54 7.76 15.35
CA GLU A 70 -0.28 7.58 14.61
C GLU A 70 0.05 8.83 13.77
N ALA A 71 -0.93 9.39 13.06
CA ALA A 71 -0.76 10.60 12.25
C ALA A 71 -0.51 11.86 13.10
N LEU A 72 -1.17 11.99 14.25
CA LEU A 72 -0.92 13.08 15.21
C LEU A 72 0.53 13.04 15.71
N ALA A 73 1.02 11.86 16.11
CA ALA A 73 2.41 11.69 16.56
C ALA A 73 3.41 12.02 15.44
N PHE A 74 3.15 11.55 14.22
CA PHE A 74 3.97 11.84 13.04
C PHE A 74 4.06 13.35 12.77
N ALA A 75 2.92 14.05 12.73
CA ALA A 75 2.91 15.48 12.42
C ALA A 75 3.64 16.32 13.45
N ALA A 76 3.54 15.96 14.73
CA ALA A 76 4.27 16.64 15.80
C ALA A 76 5.77 16.36 15.71
N TYR A 77 6.17 15.10 15.49
CA TYR A 77 7.57 14.71 15.32
C TYR A 77 8.23 15.49 14.17
N TYR A 78 7.57 15.55 13.01
CA TYR A 78 8.03 16.31 11.84
C TYR A 78 7.63 17.79 11.88
N SER A 79 7.16 18.30 13.03
CA SER A 79 6.88 19.72 13.22
C SER A 79 6.05 20.36 12.09
N LEU A 80 5.00 19.68 11.60
CA LEU A 80 4.23 20.07 10.40
C LEU A 80 3.33 21.29 10.67
N ASP A 81 3.94 22.46 10.80
CA ASP A 81 3.30 23.75 11.07
C ASP A 81 2.49 24.34 9.91
N ASN A 82 2.56 23.73 8.74
CA ASN A 82 1.66 23.96 7.61
C ASN A 82 0.39 23.08 7.62
N LEU A 83 0.22 22.20 8.62
CA LEU A 83 -0.96 21.36 8.81
C LEU A 83 -1.92 21.93 9.85
N VAL A 84 -3.22 21.95 9.51
CA VAL A 84 -4.33 22.25 10.42
C VAL A 84 -5.33 21.11 10.39
N ALA A 85 -5.57 20.47 11.52
CA ALA A 85 -6.64 19.49 11.69
C ALA A 85 -7.84 20.15 12.38
N ILE A 86 -9.04 19.97 11.83
CA ILE A 86 -10.30 20.46 12.39
C ILE A 86 -11.09 19.25 12.86
N PHE A 87 -11.37 19.17 14.14
CA PHE A 87 -12.18 18.11 14.74
C PHE A 87 -13.60 18.65 14.94
N ASP A 88 -14.55 18.13 14.16
CA ASP A 88 -15.98 18.38 14.29
C ASP A 88 -16.53 17.57 15.47
N VAL A 89 -16.54 18.19 16.66
CA VAL A 89 -17.02 17.57 17.89
C VAL A 89 -18.52 17.79 18.02
N ASN A 90 -19.25 16.95 17.27
CA ASN A 90 -20.70 17.02 17.13
C ASN A 90 -21.46 16.03 18.03
N ARG A 91 -20.75 15.31 18.91
CA ARG A 91 -21.21 14.36 19.94
C ARG A 91 -21.64 12.99 19.42
N LEU A 92 -22.08 12.89 18.16
CA LEU A 92 -22.91 11.78 17.68
C LEU A 92 -22.26 10.98 16.55
N GLY A 93 -22.19 9.67 16.73
CA GLY A 93 -21.75 8.69 15.72
C GLY A 93 -22.86 8.18 14.82
N HIS A 94 -22.70 6.95 14.35
CA HIS A 94 -23.70 6.27 13.51
C HIS A 94 -24.91 5.82 14.32
N CYS A 95 -24.69 5.23 15.50
CA CYS A 95 -25.72 4.55 16.29
C CYS A 95 -26.02 5.22 17.65
N GLY A 96 -25.28 6.25 18.03
CA GLY A 96 -25.41 6.88 19.35
C GLY A 96 -24.29 7.87 19.64
N SER A 97 -24.18 8.33 20.89
CA SER A 97 -23.10 9.23 21.31
C SER A 97 -21.74 8.54 21.39
N PHE A 98 -20.68 9.32 21.12
CA PHE A 98 -19.30 8.87 21.33
C PHE A 98 -18.90 9.05 22.80
N PRO A 99 -17.88 8.30 23.30
CA PRO A 99 -17.53 8.30 24.73
C PRO A 99 -17.21 9.67 25.33
N LEU A 100 -16.68 10.61 24.54
CA LEU A 100 -16.28 11.93 25.00
C LEU A 100 -17.34 13.01 24.75
N GLU A 101 -18.45 12.71 24.09
CA GLU A 101 -19.55 13.64 23.83
C GLU A 101 -19.07 15.08 23.51
N HIS A 102 -19.39 16.06 24.37
CA HIS A 102 -18.92 17.45 24.27
C HIS A 102 -17.87 17.84 25.31
N TYR A 103 -17.17 16.87 25.91
CA TYR A 103 -16.04 17.09 26.82
C TYR A 103 -14.79 17.53 26.03
N VAL A 104 -14.88 18.71 25.40
CA VAL A 104 -13.86 19.30 24.50
C VAL A 104 -12.52 19.51 25.19
N GLU A 105 -12.50 19.65 26.51
CA GLU A 105 -11.28 19.78 27.31
C GLU A 105 -10.45 18.49 27.28
N VAL A 106 -11.09 17.33 27.12
CA VAL A 106 -10.40 16.05 27.00
C VAL A 106 -9.74 15.94 25.63
N TYR A 107 -10.44 16.32 24.56
CA TYR A 107 -9.87 16.41 23.21
C TYR A 107 -8.67 17.35 23.21
N GLN A 108 -8.82 18.54 23.79
CA GLN A 108 -7.73 19.51 23.92
C GLN A 108 -6.50 18.90 24.59
N LYS A 109 -6.66 18.31 25.79
CA LYS A 109 -5.57 17.69 26.54
C LYS A 109 -4.88 16.58 25.75
N ARG A 110 -5.64 15.77 25.02
CA ARG A 110 -5.08 14.70 24.18
C ARG A 110 -4.22 15.29 23.06
N PHE A 111 -4.71 16.26 22.31
CA PHE A 111 -3.95 16.86 21.21
C PHE A 111 -2.70 17.61 21.70
N GLU A 112 -2.81 18.35 22.81
CA GLU A 112 -1.67 19.00 23.47
C GLU A 112 -0.62 17.98 23.92
N ALA A 113 -1.05 16.85 24.50
CA ALA A 113 -0.14 15.76 24.90
C ALA A 113 0.61 15.13 23.73
N PHE A 114 0.00 15.12 22.53
CA PHE A 114 0.64 14.68 21.29
C PHE A 114 1.50 15.77 20.63
N GLY A 115 1.67 16.94 21.26
CA GLY A 115 2.55 18.01 20.79
C GLY A 115 1.91 19.02 19.83
N TRP A 116 0.57 19.06 19.75
CA TRP A 116 -0.14 19.97 18.86
C TRP A 116 -0.47 21.31 19.54
N ASN A 117 -0.50 22.37 18.73
CA ASN A 117 -1.10 23.63 19.14
C ASN A 117 -2.62 23.51 19.04
N THR A 118 -3.34 23.67 20.15
CA THR A 118 -4.78 23.37 20.16
C THR A 118 -5.62 24.61 20.48
N TYR A 119 -6.68 24.81 19.69
CA TYR A 119 -7.72 25.80 19.96
C TYR A 119 -9.05 25.10 20.16
N VAL A 120 -9.78 25.50 21.19
CA VAL A 120 -11.19 25.10 21.39
C VAL A 120 -12.07 26.27 20.98
N VAL A 121 -13.05 26.01 20.12
CA VAL A 121 -13.90 27.05 19.54
C VAL A 121 -15.35 26.57 19.42
N ASP A 122 -16.30 27.51 19.46
CA ASP A 122 -17.65 27.23 18.97
C ASP A 122 -17.59 27.09 17.44
N GLY A 123 -17.77 25.88 16.93
CA GLY A 123 -17.69 25.60 15.49
C GLY A 123 -18.82 26.23 14.67
N ARG A 124 -19.76 26.94 15.31
CA ARG A 124 -20.84 27.68 14.66
C ARG A 124 -20.57 29.18 14.58
N ASP A 125 -19.55 29.66 15.29
CA ASP A 125 -19.12 31.05 15.27
C ASP A 125 -18.07 31.25 14.17
N VAL A 126 -18.52 31.82 13.04
CA VAL A 126 -17.65 32.07 11.88
C VAL A 126 -16.56 33.09 12.20
N GLU A 127 -16.82 34.07 13.07
CA GLU A 127 -15.82 35.08 13.45
C GLU A 127 -14.71 34.43 14.28
N ALA A 128 -15.09 33.60 15.25
CA ALA A 128 -14.13 32.84 16.05
C ALA A 128 -13.31 31.85 15.20
N LEU A 129 -13.95 31.15 14.23
CA LEU A 129 -13.25 30.28 13.28
C LEU A 129 -12.23 31.06 12.43
N CYS A 130 -12.62 32.22 11.89
CA CYS A 130 -11.70 33.08 11.13
C CYS A 130 -10.50 33.52 11.99
N GLN A 131 -10.73 33.91 13.25
CA GLN A 131 -9.66 34.30 14.17
C GLN A 131 -8.71 33.13 14.45
N VAL A 132 -9.25 31.94 14.72
CA VAL A 132 -8.45 30.73 14.99
C VAL A 132 -7.63 30.33 13.77
N PHE A 133 -8.20 30.33 12.56
CA PHE A 133 -7.45 29.99 11.34
C PHE A 133 -6.38 31.04 11.02
N TRP A 134 -6.64 32.31 11.29
CA TRP A 134 -5.63 33.36 11.19
C TRP A 134 -4.49 33.11 12.18
N GLN A 135 -4.78 32.81 13.45
CA GLN A 135 -3.76 32.48 14.45
C GLN A 135 -2.96 31.23 14.06
N ALA A 136 -3.63 30.17 13.60
CA ALA A 136 -3.02 28.93 13.15
C ALA A 136 -2.01 29.13 12.01
N ALA A 137 -2.26 30.09 11.11
CA ALA A 137 -1.34 30.43 10.02
C ALA A 137 0.01 31.01 10.52
N HIS A 138 0.04 31.56 11.73
CA HIS A 138 1.22 32.18 12.34
C HIS A 138 1.96 31.23 13.31
N VAL A 139 1.38 30.08 13.66
CA VAL A 139 2.04 29.07 14.48
C VAL A 139 3.17 28.44 13.67
N LYS A 140 4.35 28.30 14.29
CA LYS A 140 5.55 27.68 13.72
C LYS A 140 6.07 26.56 14.59
N GLY A 141 6.72 25.58 13.98
CA GLY A 141 7.36 24.45 14.66
C GLY A 141 6.42 23.40 15.24
N LYS A 142 5.10 23.51 15.08
CA LYS A 142 4.13 22.50 15.51
C LYS A 142 2.84 22.55 14.67
N PRO A 143 2.18 21.41 14.43
CA PRO A 143 0.88 21.36 13.77
C PRO A 143 -0.22 21.96 14.66
N THR A 144 -1.35 22.36 14.06
CA THR A 144 -2.49 22.97 14.78
C THR A 144 -3.74 22.11 14.74
N ALA A 145 -4.37 21.90 15.90
CA ALA A 145 -5.65 21.24 16.06
C ALA A 145 -6.72 22.28 16.45
N VAL A 146 -7.85 22.28 15.75
CA VAL A 146 -9.03 23.09 16.06
C VAL A 146 -10.14 22.16 16.52
N VAL A 147 -10.43 22.18 17.81
CA VAL A 147 -11.54 21.44 18.43
C VAL A 147 -12.79 22.29 18.31
N ALA A 148 -13.57 22.04 17.27
CA ALA A 148 -14.79 22.77 16.97
C ALA A 148 -15.97 22.08 17.65
N LYS A 149 -16.51 22.69 18.71
CA LYS A 149 -17.74 22.20 19.33
C LYS A 149 -18.93 22.53 18.42
N THR A 150 -19.64 21.50 17.97
CA THR A 150 -20.78 21.64 17.05
C THR A 150 -21.93 20.75 17.49
N PHE A 151 -23.01 20.74 16.70
CA PHE A 151 -24.17 19.90 16.92
C PHE A 151 -24.53 19.23 15.60
N LYS A 152 -24.65 17.90 15.60
CA LYS A 152 -24.97 17.16 14.37
C LYS A 152 -26.33 17.61 13.84
N SER A 153 -26.44 17.79 12.53
CA SER A 153 -27.65 18.30 11.87
C SER A 153 -28.05 19.73 12.29
N ARG A 154 -27.06 20.58 12.62
CA ARG A 154 -27.26 21.99 12.99
C ARG A 154 -28.19 22.72 12.03
N GLY A 155 -29.16 23.46 12.57
CA GLY A 155 -30.11 24.25 11.80
C GLY A 155 -31.33 23.49 11.30
N MET A 156 -31.45 22.19 11.65
CA MET A 156 -32.62 21.36 11.35
C MET A 156 -33.47 21.16 12.62
N PRO A 157 -34.61 21.87 12.78
CA PRO A 157 -35.44 21.75 13.97
C PRO A 157 -35.90 20.30 14.21
N ASN A 158 -35.86 19.85 15.47
CA ASN A 158 -36.21 18.48 15.90
C ASN A 158 -35.33 17.35 15.30
N VAL A 159 -34.20 17.71 14.70
CA VAL A 159 -33.18 16.78 14.18
C VAL A 159 -31.81 17.12 14.76
N GLU A 160 -31.51 18.41 14.95
CA GLU A 160 -30.29 18.87 15.59
C GLU A 160 -30.03 18.18 16.93
N ASP A 161 -28.82 17.65 17.10
CA ASP A 161 -28.37 16.95 18.30
C ASP A 161 -29.19 15.72 18.69
N THR A 162 -29.91 15.12 17.74
CA THR A 162 -30.67 13.88 17.96
C THR A 162 -30.03 12.67 17.31
N GLU A 163 -30.14 11.52 17.96
CA GLU A 163 -29.66 10.24 17.44
C GLU A 163 -30.50 9.75 16.24
N SER A 164 -30.05 8.66 15.61
CA SER A 164 -30.80 7.96 14.55
C SER A 164 -31.02 8.72 13.24
N TRP A 165 -30.32 9.83 13.00
CA TRP A 165 -30.38 10.59 11.73
C TRP A 165 -29.12 10.49 10.86
N HIS A 166 -28.07 9.79 11.32
CA HIS A 166 -26.87 9.59 10.52
C HIS A 166 -27.19 8.80 9.25
N GLY A 167 -26.70 9.29 8.09
CA GLY A 167 -26.87 8.63 6.79
C GLY A 167 -28.31 8.58 6.28
N LYS A 168 -29.27 9.25 6.93
CA LYS A 168 -30.68 9.23 6.52
C LYS A 168 -31.04 10.48 5.74
N PRO A 169 -31.53 10.36 4.49
CA PRO A 169 -32.04 11.52 3.76
C PRO A 169 -33.27 12.10 4.47
N MET A 170 -33.42 13.43 4.40
CA MET A 170 -34.60 14.10 4.94
C MET A 170 -35.81 13.83 4.03
N PRO A 171 -36.99 13.48 4.59
CA PRO A 171 -38.23 13.44 3.82
C PRO A 171 -38.52 14.79 3.17
N GLN A 172 -38.97 14.79 1.90
CA GLN A 172 -39.14 16.00 1.09
C GLN A 172 -39.93 17.11 1.80
N GLU A 173 -41.06 16.77 2.43
CA GLU A 173 -41.91 17.75 3.12
C GLU A 173 -41.17 18.47 4.27
N ARG A 174 -40.32 17.73 5.01
CA ARG A 174 -39.48 18.33 6.07
C ARG A 174 -38.33 19.12 5.47
N ALA A 175 -37.74 18.62 4.39
CA ALA A 175 -36.66 19.29 3.68
C ALA A 175 -37.11 20.68 3.19
N ASP A 176 -38.28 20.81 2.56
CA ASP A 176 -38.79 22.09 2.06
C ASP A 176 -38.99 23.12 3.18
N ALA A 177 -39.51 22.68 4.34
CA ALA A 177 -39.69 23.55 5.51
C ALA A 177 -38.34 24.00 6.10
N ILE A 178 -37.37 23.08 6.17
CA ILE A 178 -36.01 23.37 6.63
C ILE A 178 -35.31 24.34 5.67
N ILE A 179 -35.42 24.12 4.36
CA ILE A 179 -34.84 25.00 3.33
C ILE A 179 -35.39 26.42 3.48
N LYS A 180 -36.72 26.58 3.56
CA LYS A 180 -37.35 27.90 3.79
C LYS A 180 -36.87 28.57 5.08
N LEU A 181 -36.68 27.79 6.15
CA LEU A 181 -36.16 28.31 7.41
C LEU A 181 -34.71 28.80 7.25
N ILE A 182 -33.85 28.06 6.57
CA ILE A 182 -32.45 28.44 6.30
C ILE A 182 -32.41 29.67 5.40
N GLU A 183 -33.18 29.69 4.31
CA GLU A 183 -33.28 30.82 3.38
C GLU A 183 -33.73 32.10 4.07
N SER A 184 -34.65 32.02 5.04
CA SER A 184 -35.11 33.20 5.78
C SER A 184 -34.04 33.83 6.69
N GLN A 185 -32.95 33.12 6.97
CA GLN A 185 -31.81 33.62 7.74
C GLN A 185 -30.71 34.25 6.86
N ILE A 186 -30.78 34.06 5.54
CA ILE A 186 -29.79 34.61 4.60
C ILE A 186 -30.04 36.11 4.40
N GLN A 187 -29.09 36.92 4.85
CA GLN A 187 -29.17 38.39 4.75
C GLN A 187 -28.69 38.96 3.41
N THR A 188 -27.88 38.20 2.66
CA THR A 188 -27.27 38.64 1.41
C THR A 188 -27.13 37.50 0.43
N ASN A 189 -27.26 37.80 -0.87
CA ASN A 189 -27.03 36.87 -1.96
C ASN A 189 -25.61 37.01 -2.55
N ARG A 190 -24.72 37.76 -1.89
CA ARG A 190 -23.33 37.93 -2.34
C ARG A 190 -22.58 36.61 -2.26
N SER A 191 -22.06 36.17 -3.40
CA SER A 191 -21.11 35.05 -3.45
C SER A 191 -19.70 35.56 -3.09
N LEU A 192 -18.96 34.77 -2.30
CA LEU A 192 -17.56 35.04 -1.99
C LEU A 192 -16.69 34.42 -3.08
N THR A 193 -15.73 35.19 -3.59
CA THR A 193 -14.75 34.70 -4.57
C THR A 193 -13.49 34.23 -3.84
N PRO A 194 -13.06 32.96 -4.02
CA PRO A 194 -11.80 32.48 -3.45
C PRO A 194 -10.61 33.29 -3.96
N GLN A 195 -9.65 33.55 -3.07
CA GLN A 195 -8.38 34.16 -3.48
C GLN A 195 -7.47 33.08 -4.10
N PRO A 196 -6.78 33.37 -5.21
CA PRO A 196 -5.83 32.44 -5.78
C PRO A 196 -4.64 32.22 -4.82
N PRO A 197 -4.03 31.02 -4.81
CA PRO A 197 -2.84 30.76 -4.02
C PRO A 197 -1.62 31.51 -4.59
N ILE A 198 -0.56 31.60 -3.78
CA ILE A 198 0.75 31.99 -4.27
C ILE A 198 1.30 30.82 -5.11
N GLU A 199 1.73 31.11 -6.35
CA GLU A 199 2.27 30.11 -7.27
C GLU A 199 3.78 29.90 -7.06
N ASP A 200 4.16 29.35 -5.90
CA ASP A 200 5.56 29.11 -5.51
C ASP A 200 5.97 27.64 -5.49
N SER A 201 5.09 26.73 -5.91
CA SER A 201 5.40 25.30 -5.99
C SER A 201 6.35 25.00 -7.16
N PRO A 202 7.42 24.21 -6.95
CA PRO A 202 8.39 23.93 -7.99
C PRO A 202 7.79 23.03 -9.09
N GLN A 203 8.30 23.21 -10.31
CA GLN A 203 8.03 22.30 -11.42
C GLN A 203 8.73 20.97 -11.18
N VAL A 204 8.07 19.86 -11.53
CA VAL A 204 8.54 18.49 -11.26
C VAL A 204 8.60 17.74 -12.59
N ASN A 205 9.71 17.06 -12.87
CA ASN A 205 9.84 16.23 -14.06
C ASN A 205 9.02 14.92 -13.90
N ILE A 206 8.07 14.70 -14.79
CA ILE A 206 7.19 13.52 -14.80
C ILE A 206 7.56 12.46 -15.84
N GLU A 207 8.71 12.61 -16.50
CA GLU A 207 9.24 11.61 -17.43
C GLU A 207 9.58 10.28 -16.72
N ASP A 208 9.54 9.19 -17.50
CA ASP A 208 9.89 7.86 -17.02
C ASP A 208 11.37 7.77 -16.64
N ILE A 209 11.64 7.11 -15.53
CA ILE A 209 12.98 6.82 -15.03
C ILE A 209 13.58 5.70 -15.88
N LYS A 210 14.74 5.97 -16.48
CA LYS A 210 15.47 4.99 -17.28
C LYS A 210 16.64 4.46 -16.48
N MET A 211 16.71 3.15 -16.36
CA MET A 211 17.89 2.46 -15.85
C MET A 211 19.11 2.80 -16.71
N THR A 212 20.02 3.60 -16.17
CA THR A 212 21.17 4.12 -16.95
C THR A 212 22.33 3.13 -17.04
N THR A 213 22.43 2.23 -16.06
CA THR A 213 23.47 1.22 -15.97
C THR A 213 22.85 -0.14 -15.63
N PRO A 214 23.29 -1.24 -16.26
CA PRO A 214 22.85 -2.58 -15.88
C PRO A 214 23.11 -2.88 -14.39
N PRO A 215 22.39 -3.85 -13.79
CA PRO A 215 22.71 -4.37 -12.46
C PRO A 215 24.17 -4.83 -12.36
N ALA A 216 24.82 -4.53 -11.25
CA ALA A 216 26.23 -4.87 -11.03
C ALA A 216 26.39 -6.18 -10.25
N TYR A 217 25.78 -7.26 -10.76
CA TYR A 217 25.79 -8.59 -10.15
C TYR A 217 26.29 -9.64 -11.14
N GLU A 218 27.10 -10.60 -10.72
CA GLU A 218 27.54 -11.70 -11.57
C GLU A 218 26.74 -12.97 -11.28
N VAL A 219 26.53 -13.81 -12.31
CA VAL A 219 25.87 -15.12 -12.14
C VAL A 219 26.70 -15.96 -11.17
N GLY A 220 26.05 -16.52 -10.15
CA GLY A 220 26.72 -17.26 -9.07
C GLY A 220 26.98 -16.43 -7.80
N ASP A 221 26.84 -15.10 -7.84
CA ASP A 221 26.90 -14.27 -6.63
C ASP A 221 25.77 -14.65 -5.66
N MET A 222 26.03 -14.55 -4.36
CA MET A 222 25.03 -14.79 -3.32
C MET A 222 24.48 -13.48 -2.77
N MET A 223 23.16 -13.28 -2.87
CA MET A 223 22.51 -12.07 -2.37
C MET A 223 21.05 -12.30 -1.99
N SER A 224 20.60 -11.70 -0.88
CA SER A 224 19.18 -11.67 -0.56
C SER A 224 18.46 -10.59 -1.36
N THR A 225 17.23 -10.87 -1.81
CA THR A 225 16.45 -9.90 -2.60
C THR A 225 16.06 -8.68 -1.77
N ARG A 226 15.91 -8.80 -0.44
CA ARG A 226 15.72 -7.62 0.43
C ARG A 226 16.92 -6.66 0.39
N LYS A 227 18.16 -7.18 0.37
CA LYS A 227 19.37 -6.36 0.28
C LYS A 227 19.55 -5.76 -1.12
N ALA A 228 19.29 -6.54 -2.16
CA ALA A 228 19.28 -6.04 -3.53
C ALA A 228 18.25 -4.92 -3.72
N CYS A 229 17.09 -5.01 -3.07
CA CYS A 229 16.06 -3.97 -3.10
C CYS A 229 16.57 -2.65 -2.47
N GLY A 230 17.22 -2.70 -1.31
CA GLY A 230 17.84 -1.52 -0.69
C GLY A 230 18.89 -0.85 -1.56
N LEU A 231 19.75 -1.63 -2.21
CA LEU A 231 20.75 -1.13 -3.18
C LEU A 231 20.10 -0.51 -4.42
N ALA A 232 19.08 -1.17 -4.97
CA ALA A 232 18.32 -0.69 -6.11
C ALA A 232 17.59 0.63 -5.82
N LEU A 233 16.99 0.77 -4.63
CA LEU A 233 16.38 2.03 -4.18
C LEU A 233 17.41 3.15 -4.10
N ALA A 234 18.57 2.91 -3.48
CA ALA A 234 19.63 3.90 -3.36
C ALA A 234 20.14 4.36 -4.74
N LYS A 235 20.34 3.41 -5.66
CA LYS A 235 20.68 3.69 -7.06
C LYS A 235 19.61 4.52 -7.76
N LEU A 236 18.34 4.12 -7.65
CA LEU A 236 17.19 4.85 -8.21
C LEU A 236 17.11 6.29 -7.65
N GLY A 237 17.51 6.48 -6.38
CA GLY A 237 17.60 7.78 -5.74
C GLY A 237 18.56 8.75 -6.43
N TYR A 238 19.68 8.30 -7.00
CA TYR A 238 20.58 9.16 -7.78
C TYR A 238 20.01 9.54 -9.15
N GLU A 239 19.15 8.69 -9.72
CA GLU A 239 18.61 8.91 -11.06
C GLU A 239 17.38 9.81 -11.05
N ASN A 240 16.67 9.92 -9.92
CA ASN A 240 15.48 10.77 -9.83
C ASN A 240 15.24 11.33 -8.42
N ASP A 241 15.20 12.65 -8.31
CA ASP A 241 15.00 13.39 -7.04
C ASP A 241 13.59 13.22 -6.44
N ARG A 242 12.61 12.73 -7.22
CA ARG A 242 11.24 12.46 -6.73
C ARG A 242 11.14 11.18 -5.92
N VAL A 243 12.14 10.31 -6.02
CA VAL A 243 12.14 9.03 -5.30
C VAL A 243 12.31 9.32 -3.82
N ILE A 244 11.34 8.87 -3.03
CA ILE A 244 11.37 8.94 -1.57
C ILE A 244 11.13 7.55 -1.01
N VAL A 245 11.73 7.27 0.16
CA VAL A 245 11.58 5.99 0.85
C VAL A 245 11.03 6.22 2.24
N LEU A 246 9.99 5.48 2.59
CA LEU A 246 9.36 5.46 3.90
C LEU A 246 9.57 4.08 4.53
N ASP A 247 9.83 4.02 5.82
CA ASP A 247 10.00 2.75 6.53
C ASP A 247 9.40 2.82 7.94
N SER A 248 8.90 1.69 8.45
CA SER A 248 8.23 1.58 9.74
C SER A 248 9.13 0.98 10.83
N ASP A 249 10.27 1.60 11.12
CA ASP A 249 11.31 1.13 12.05
C ASP A 249 11.91 -0.27 11.74
N THR A 250 11.91 -0.66 10.47
CA THR A 250 12.45 -1.94 9.97
C THR A 250 13.60 -1.76 8.98
N LYS A 251 14.10 -0.54 8.81
CA LYS A 251 15.11 -0.13 7.80
C LYS A 251 16.39 -0.96 7.72
N ASN A 252 16.84 -1.52 8.84
CA ASN A 252 18.00 -2.40 8.94
C ASN A 252 17.70 -3.85 8.49
N TYR A 253 16.43 -4.23 8.51
CA TYR A 253 15.93 -5.53 8.05
C TYR A 253 15.47 -5.49 6.59
N THR A 254 14.82 -4.40 6.18
CA THR A 254 14.39 -4.14 4.79
C THR A 254 15.54 -3.65 3.90
N PHE A 255 16.67 -3.26 4.50
CA PHE A 255 17.81 -2.57 3.87
C PHE A 255 17.47 -1.20 3.28
N SER A 256 16.31 -0.61 3.63
CA SER A 256 15.99 0.77 3.27
C SER A 256 16.92 1.79 3.95
N GLU A 257 17.67 1.38 4.98
CA GLU A 257 18.74 2.18 5.59
C GLU A 257 19.86 2.57 4.61
N ILE A 258 20.06 1.78 3.55
CA ILE A 258 21.02 2.10 2.48
C ILE A 258 20.59 3.39 1.78
N PHE A 259 19.31 3.48 1.40
CA PHE A 259 18.74 4.71 0.85
C PHE A 259 18.85 5.86 1.85
N LYS A 260 18.53 5.64 3.13
CA LYS A 260 18.65 6.66 4.18
C LYS A 260 20.07 7.21 4.31
N LYS A 261 21.09 6.36 4.18
CA LYS A 261 22.50 6.76 4.29
C LYS A 261 22.91 7.66 3.13
N GLU A 262 22.40 7.39 1.94
CA GLU A 262 22.79 8.08 0.70
C GLU A 262 21.93 9.32 0.41
N HIS A 263 20.64 9.27 0.75
CA HIS A 263 19.63 10.31 0.49
C HIS A 263 18.81 10.61 1.76
N PRO A 264 19.45 11.04 2.87
CA PRO A 264 18.78 11.19 4.17
C PRO A 264 17.62 12.19 4.15
N GLU A 265 17.66 13.20 3.30
CA GLU A 265 16.63 14.22 3.14
C GLU A 265 15.37 13.71 2.42
N ARG A 266 15.44 12.54 1.77
CA ARG A 266 14.31 11.89 1.06
C ARG A 266 13.87 10.59 1.72
N PHE A 267 14.39 10.31 2.90
CA PHE A 267 13.97 9.19 3.73
C PHE A 267 13.02 9.68 4.83
N ILE A 268 11.86 9.04 4.97
CA ILE A 268 10.86 9.35 6.00
C ILE A 268 10.77 8.16 6.96
N GLU A 269 11.26 8.35 8.19
CA GLU A 269 11.02 7.39 9.27
C GLU A 269 9.56 7.51 9.74
N CYS A 270 8.81 6.43 9.63
CA CYS A 270 7.40 6.38 10.05
C CYS A 270 7.20 5.69 11.39
N PHE A 271 8.27 5.14 12.01
CA PHE A 271 8.21 4.38 13.26
C PHE A 271 7.29 3.14 13.14
N VAL A 272 6.98 2.47 14.24
CA VAL A 272 6.08 1.30 14.26
C VAL A 272 4.61 1.74 14.08
N ALA A 273 4.26 2.17 12.87
CA ALA A 273 2.98 2.75 12.50
C ALA A 273 2.68 2.53 11.00
N GLU A 274 2.46 1.28 10.58
CA GLU A 274 2.32 0.91 9.16
C GLU A 274 1.09 1.56 8.50
N GLN A 275 -0.01 1.73 9.24
CA GLN A 275 -1.22 2.39 8.74
C GLN A 275 -0.91 3.84 8.35
N ASN A 276 -0.26 4.58 9.24
CA ASN A 276 0.16 5.94 8.95
C ASN A 276 1.26 6.00 7.89
N MET A 277 2.21 5.06 7.86
CA MET A 277 3.24 5.00 6.80
C MET A 277 2.60 4.95 5.40
N VAL A 278 1.65 4.04 5.19
CA VAL A 278 0.95 3.92 3.90
C VAL A 278 0.13 5.20 3.61
N SER A 279 -0.55 5.76 4.61
CA SER A 279 -1.32 7.00 4.44
C SER A 279 -0.44 8.19 4.06
N VAL A 280 0.71 8.35 4.72
CA VAL A 280 1.71 9.39 4.41
C VAL A 280 2.26 9.18 3.00
N ALA A 281 2.61 7.94 2.61
CA ALA A 281 3.06 7.63 1.26
C ALA A 281 2.02 8.01 0.19
N LEU A 282 0.73 7.72 0.45
CA LEU A 282 -0.37 8.15 -0.42
C LEU A 282 -0.42 9.67 -0.56
N GLY A 283 -0.30 10.40 0.56
CA GLY A 283 -0.28 11.86 0.58
C GLY A 283 0.89 12.46 -0.21
N CYS A 284 2.10 11.90 -0.07
CA CYS A 284 3.28 12.35 -0.78
C CYS A 284 3.20 12.11 -2.29
N ALA A 285 2.62 10.98 -2.71
CA ALA A 285 2.47 10.64 -4.13
C ALA A 285 1.40 11.48 -4.86
N MET A 286 0.57 12.24 -4.14
CA MET A 286 -0.48 13.04 -4.75
C MET A 286 0.06 14.09 -5.71
N ARG A 287 -0.75 14.40 -6.73
CA ARG A 287 -0.42 15.37 -7.79
C ARG A 287 0.91 15.08 -8.50
N GLY A 288 1.41 13.84 -8.40
CA GLY A 288 2.68 13.42 -8.98
C GLY A 288 3.90 14.05 -8.33
N ARG A 289 3.80 14.62 -7.11
CA ARG A 289 4.94 15.31 -6.47
C ARG A 289 6.12 14.36 -6.25
N THR A 290 5.87 13.18 -5.68
CA THR A 290 6.91 12.19 -5.41
C THR A 290 6.60 10.81 -6.01
N ILE A 291 7.62 9.93 -6.00
CA ILE A 291 7.52 8.50 -6.27
C ILE A 291 7.84 7.79 -4.95
N ALA A 292 6.79 7.45 -4.21
CA ALA A 292 6.91 6.93 -2.85
C ALA A 292 7.07 5.39 -2.83
N PHE A 293 8.14 4.93 -2.18
CA PHE A 293 8.36 3.54 -1.81
C PHE A 293 8.20 3.40 -0.30
N ALA A 294 7.25 2.61 0.18
CA ALA A 294 7.09 2.31 1.60
C ALA A 294 7.49 0.85 1.88
N SER A 295 8.39 0.63 2.83
CA SER A 295 8.96 -0.68 3.15
C SER A 295 8.70 -1.09 4.60
N THR A 296 8.31 -2.36 4.77
CA THR A 296 8.25 -3.05 6.06
C THR A 296 8.33 -4.56 5.84
N PHE A 297 8.01 -5.37 6.85
CA PHE A 297 7.84 -6.81 6.67
C PHE A 297 6.52 -7.04 5.93
N ALA A 298 6.52 -7.98 4.99
CA ALA A 298 5.34 -8.33 4.21
C ALA A 298 4.15 -8.73 5.12
N ALA A 299 4.42 -9.38 6.27
CA ALA A 299 3.40 -9.71 7.26
C ALA A 299 2.75 -8.45 7.86
N TYR A 300 3.53 -7.39 8.11
CA TYR A 300 3.04 -6.15 8.71
C TYR A 300 2.27 -5.27 7.73
N MET A 301 2.40 -5.50 6.41
CA MET A 301 1.52 -4.86 5.43
C MET A 301 0.03 -5.20 5.67
N SER A 302 -0.28 -6.34 6.31
CA SER A 302 -1.65 -6.68 6.73
C SER A 302 -2.24 -5.65 7.69
N ARG A 303 -1.41 -5.02 8.52
CA ARG A 303 -1.79 -3.96 9.47
C ARG A 303 -2.32 -2.71 8.76
N ALA A 304 -1.87 -2.47 7.52
CA ALA A 304 -2.22 -1.32 6.71
C ALA A 304 -3.13 -1.68 5.52
N TYR A 305 -3.74 -2.87 5.51
CA TYR A 305 -4.47 -3.34 4.32
C TYR A 305 -5.60 -2.39 3.90
N ASP A 306 -6.30 -1.79 4.85
CA ASP A 306 -7.38 -0.85 4.53
C ASP A 306 -6.86 0.44 3.87
N GLN A 307 -5.71 0.96 4.32
CA GLN A 307 -5.06 2.11 3.68
C GLN A 307 -4.57 1.77 2.26
N ILE A 308 -4.00 0.56 2.08
CA ILE A 308 -3.59 0.08 0.76
C ILE A 308 -4.80 -0.05 -0.18
N ARG A 309 -5.92 -0.59 0.33
CA ARG A 309 -7.18 -0.75 -0.40
C ARG A 309 -7.73 0.60 -0.85
N VAL A 310 -7.76 1.61 0.03
CA VAL A 310 -8.15 2.97 -0.33
C VAL A 310 -7.21 3.55 -1.39
N GLY A 311 -5.90 3.35 -1.26
CA GLY A 311 -4.92 3.74 -2.27
C GLY A 311 -5.22 3.17 -3.66
N ALA A 312 -5.56 1.87 -3.73
CA ALA A 312 -5.94 1.19 -4.96
C ALA A 312 -7.26 1.74 -5.55
N ILE A 313 -8.28 1.95 -4.71
CA ILE A 313 -9.58 2.54 -5.13
C ILE A 313 -9.38 3.95 -5.68
N CYS A 314 -8.49 4.73 -5.09
CA CYS A 314 -8.13 6.07 -5.51
C CYS A 314 -7.23 6.12 -6.76
N GLY A 315 -6.72 4.97 -7.22
CA GLY A 315 -5.73 4.94 -8.31
C GLY A 315 -4.45 5.74 -7.99
N VAL A 316 -4.03 5.79 -6.72
CA VAL A 316 -2.78 6.47 -6.34
C VAL A 316 -1.58 5.60 -6.70
N ASN A 317 -0.53 6.23 -7.21
CA ASN A 317 0.71 5.57 -7.57
C ASN A 317 1.59 5.42 -6.32
N ILE A 318 1.52 4.27 -5.65
CA ILE A 318 2.40 3.93 -4.52
C ILE A 318 3.11 2.60 -4.76
N ARG A 319 4.32 2.47 -4.21
CA ARG A 319 5.13 1.24 -4.29
C ARG A 319 5.35 0.74 -2.87
N LEU A 320 5.00 -0.51 -2.64
CA LEU A 320 5.04 -1.17 -1.35
C LEU A 320 6.05 -2.30 -1.43
N ILE A 321 6.98 -2.35 -0.47
CA ILE A 321 8.01 -3.38 -0.41
C ILE A 321 7.78 -4.19 0.87
N GLY A 322 7.43 -5.45 0.70
CA GLY A 322 7.28 -6.41 1.80
C GLY A 322 8.48 -7.33 1.82
N SER A 323 9.27 -7.27 2.89
CA SER A 323 10.38 -8.20 3.15
C SER A 323 9.94 -9.39 4.01
N HIS A 324 10.84 -10.32 4.31
CA HIS A 324 10.58 -11.43 5.24
C HIS A 324 9.37 -12.27 4.82
N CYS A 325 9.28 -12.59 3.54
CA CYS A 325 8.17 -13.38 3.03
C CYS A 325 8.35 -14.88 3.32
N GLY A 326 7.25 -15.56 3.65
CA GLY A 326 7.21 -17.02 3.78
C GLY A 326 7.92 -17.61 4.99
N VAL A 327 7.95 -18.94 5.08
CA VAL A 327 8.60 -19.70 6.16
C VAL A 327 10.12 -19.68 6.07
N SER A 328 10.66 -19.27 4.91
CA SER A 328 12.10 -19.08 4.71
C SER A 328 12.72 -17.95 5.53
N VAL A 329 11.91 -17.17 6.25
CA VAL A 329 12.34 -16.28 7.35
C VAL A 329 13.10 -17.06 8.42
N GLY A 330 12.67 -18.29 8.72
CA GLY A 330 13.34 -19.18 9.65
C GLY A 330 13.05 -18.88 11.11
N GLU A 331 14.07 -18.46 11.85
CA GLU A 331 14.09 -18.48 13.31
C GLU A 331 13.12 -17.48 13.98
N ASP A 332 12.73 -16.40 13.30
CA ASP A 332 11.81 -15.39 13.87
C ASP A 332 10.38 -15.94 14.07
N GLY A 333 10.03 -17.03 13.38
CA GLY A 333 8.76 -17.73 13.57
C GLY A 333 7.55 -17.07 12.89
N PRO A 334 6.35 -17.63 13.09
CA PRO A 334 5.17 -17.35 12.27
C PRO A 334 4.64 -15.92 12.35
N THR A 335 4.96 -15.17 13.41
CA THR A 335 4.49 -13.78 13.57
C THR A 335 5.15 -12.80 12.58
N GLN A 336 6.25 -13.19 11.95
CA GLN A 336 6.99 -12.42 10.96
C GLN A 336 6.81 -12.98 9.54
N MET A 337 6.35 -14.23 9.41
CA MET A 337 6.20 -14.92 8.13
C MET A 337 4.98 -14.41 7.38
N ALA A 338 5.21 -13.74 6.25
CA ALA A 338 4.10 -13.35 5.37
C ALA A 338 3.65 -14.54 4.52
N LEU A 339 2.46 -15.08 4.81
CA LEU A 339 1.92 -16.26 4.14
C LEU A 339 0.58 -15.99 3.44
N GLU A 340 0.04 -14.77 3.58
CA GLU A 340 -1.21 -14.30 2.97
C GLU A 340 -1.03 -13.00 2.17
N ASP A 341 0.20 -12.51 2.02
CA ASP A 341 0.50 -11.23 1.38
C ASP A 341 0.18 -11.26 -0.13
N LEU A 342 0.48 -12.37 -0.83
CA LEU A 342 0.10 -12.50 -2.24
C LEU A 342 -1.43 -12.48 -2.40
N ALA A 343 -2.16 -13.17 -1.53
CA ALA A 343 -3.62 -13.15 -1.54
C ALA A 343 -4.18 -11.73 -1.33
N MET A 344 -3.66 -11.04 -0.31
CA MET A 344 -4.02 -9.67 0.03
C MET A 344 -3.82 -8.72 -1.15
N PHE A 345 -2.64 -8.72 -1.77
CA PHE A 345 -2.34 -7.82 -2.89
C PHE A 345 -3.03 -8.24 -4.19
N ARG A 346 -3.25 -9.54 -4.43
CA ARG A 346 -3.96 -10.02 -5.63
C ARG A 346 -5.44 -9.61 -5.63
N ALA A 347 -6.06 -9.48 -4.46
CA ALA A 347 -7.43 -9.01 -4.31
C ALA A 347 -7.61 -7.54 -4.74
N LEU A 348 -6.55 -6.73 -4.71
CA LEU A 348 -6.61 -5.31 -5.07
C LEU A 348 -6.74 -5.11 -6.58
N PRO A 349 -7.67 -4.26 -7.06
CA PRO A 349 -7.82 -3.98 -8.48
C PRO A 349 -6.58 -3.26 -9.03
N ASN A 350 -6.16 -3.60 -10.25
CA ASN A 350 -5.03 -2.99 -10.96
C ASN A 350 -3.69 -3.00 -10.21
N CYS A 351 -3.54 -3.81 -9.15
CA CYS A 351 -2.29 -3.98 -8.43
C CYS A 351 -1.28 -4.80 -9.27
N ILE A 352 -0.03 -4.35 -9.28
CA ILE A 352 1.10 -5.07 -9.89
C ILE A 352 1.91 -5.72 -8.78
N ILE A 353 2.13 -7.03 -8.87
CA ILE A 353 2.82 -7.81 -7.86
C ILE A 353 4.08 -8.40 -8.46
N PHE A 354 5.22 -7.89 -8.03
CA PHE A 354 6.55 -8.41 -8.33
C PHE A 354 6.96 -9.40 -7.23
N TYR A 355 7.47 -10.55 -7.64
CA TYR A 355 8.15 -11.47 -6.76
C TYR A 355 9.50 -11.86 -7.40
N PRO A 356 10.50 -10.97 -7.32
CA PRO A 356 11.81 -11.21 -7.90
C PRO A 356 12.51 -12.40 -7.23
N SER A 357 13.26 -13.14 -8.03
CA SER A 357 13.88 -14.41 -7.64
C SER A 357 15.39 -14.33 -7.46
N ASP A 358 16.01 -13.18 -7.71
CA ASP A 358 17.43 -12.90 -7.47
C ASP A 358 17.71 -11.38 -7.43
N ALA A 359 18.99 -10.99 -7.33
CA ALA A 359 19.37 -9.57 -7.26
C ALA A 359 19.07 -8.78 -8.55
N VAL A 360 19.33 -9.38 -9.72
CA VAL A 360 19.08 -8.74 -11.03
C VAL A 360 17.59 -8.47 -11.22
N SER A 361 16.75 -9.49 -11.03
CA SER A 361 15.29 -9.34 -11.13
C SER A 361 14.74 -8.38 -10.08
N THR A 362 15.33 -8.31 -8.88
CA THR A 362 14.93 -7.33 -7.86
C THR A 362 15.16 -5.90 -8.32
N GLU A 363 16.35 -5.61 -8.87
CA GLU A 363 16.65 -4.26 -9.37
C GLU A 363 15.66 -3.88 -10.48
N HIS A 364 15.43 -4.76 -11.45
CA HIS A 364 14.41 -4.52 -12.48
C HIS A 364 13.00 -4.31 -11.91
N ALA A 365 12.59 -5.06 -10.88
CA ALA A 365 11.30 -4.88 -10.24
C ALA A 365 11.16 -3.48 -9.62
N VAL A 366 12.20 -2.95 -8.98
CA VAL A 366 12.22 -1.59 -8.41
C VAL A 366 12.04 -0.54 -9.51
N TYR A 367 12.78 -0.65 -10.62
CA TYR A 367 12.67 0.28 -11.75
C TYR A 367 11.32 0.22 -12.48
N LEU A 368 10.80 -0.99 -12.69
CA LEU A 368 9.48 -1.18 -13.30
C LEU A 368 8.38 -0.65 -12.38
N ALA A 369 8.47 -0.90 -11.08
CA ALA A 369 7.54 -0.34 -10.09
C ALA A 369 7.61 1.20 -10.09
N ALA A 370 8.79 1.80 -10.16
CA ALA A 370 8.99 3.24 -10.20
C ALA A 370 8.24 3.93 -11.34
N ASN A 371 8.10 3.26 -12.49
CA ASN A 371 7.42 3.77 -13.69
C ASN A 371 5.95 3.32 -13.82
N SER A 372 5.47 2.47 -12.91
CA SER A 372 4.14 1.87 -13.03
C SER A 372 3.04 2.73 -12.42
N LYS A 373 1.83 2.62 -12.95
CA LYS A 373 0.63 3.26 -12.38
C LYS A 373 -0.06 2.34 -11.38
N GLY A 374 -0.77 2.93 -10.43
CA GLY A 374 -1.49 2.22 -9.37
C GLY A 374 -0.56 1.70 -8.28
N VAL A 375 -1.10 0.77 -7.49
CA VAL A 375 -0.38 0.11 -6.39
C VAL A 375 0.56 -0.95 -6.97
N CYS A 376 1.84 -0.86 -6.62
CA CYS A 376 2.82 -1.90 -6.89
C CYS A 376 3.27 -2.53 -5.59
N TYR A 377 3.39 -3.85 -5.55
CA TYR A 377 3.93 -4.61 -4.43
C TYR A 377 5.16 -5.39 -4.88
N ILE A 378 6.26 -5.30 -4.13
CA ILE A 378 7.49 -6.05 -4.35
C ILE A 378 7.71 -6.96 -3.14
N ARG A 379 7.57 -8.26 -3.34
CA ARG A 379 7.80 -9.29 -2.32
C ARG A 379 9.28 -9.68 -2.31
N THR A 380 9.97 -9.47 -1.20
CA THR A 380 11.41 -9.78 -1.04
C THR A 380 11.64 -10.80 0.06
N SER A 381 12.68 -11.61 -0.14
CA SER A 381 13.02 -12.77 0.68
C SER A 381 14.25 -12.50 1.54
N GLN A 382 14.30 -13.17 2.69
CA GLN A 382 15.36 -13.02 3.68
C GLN A 382 16.66 -13.78 3.35
N PRO A 383 16.62 -15.05 2.92
CA PRO A 383 17.83 -15.83 2.63
C PRO A 383 18.66 -15.21 1.52
N GLU A 384 19.99 -15.42 1.59
CA GLU A 384 20.85 -15.20 0.43
C GLU A 384 20.62 -16.31 -0.59
N ILE A 385 20.36 -15.91 -1.82
CA ILE A 385 20.09 -16.80 -2.95
C ILE A 385 21.04 -16.47 -4.09
N GLU A 386 21.28 -17.44 -4.97
CA GLU A 386 22.21 -17.28 -6.08
C GLU A 386 21.65 -16.33 -7.14
N VAL A 387 22.50 -15.51 -7.75
CA VAL A 387 22.15 -14.73 -8.93
C VAL A 387 22.12 -15.65 -10.15
N VAL A 388 20.95 -15.75 -10.78
CA VAL A 388 20.71 -16.68 -11.90
C VAL A 388 20.60 -15.96 -13.24
N TYR A 389 20.32 -14.66 -13.23
CA TYR A 389 20.23 -13.86 -14.45
C TYR A 389 21.51 -13.08 -14.70
N ALA A 390 21.87 -12.94 -15.98
CA ALA A 390 22.93 -12.03 -16.39
C ALA A 390 22.47 -10.56 -16.23
N PRO A 391 23.38 -9.61 -15.98
CA PRO A 391 23.07 -8.18 -15.92
C PRO A 391 22.29 -7.60 -17.10
N GLN A 392 22.45 -8.19 -18.29
CA GLN A 392 21.82 -7.70 -19.51
C GLN A 392 20.41 -8.29 -19.74
N GLU A 393 19.95 -9.17 -18.84
CA GLU A 393 18.63 -9.78 -18.93
C GLU A 393 17.53 -8.70 -18.88
N ILE A 394 16.50 -8.86 -19.70
CA ILE A 394 15.44 -7.86 -19.83
C ILE A 394 14.17 -8.36 -19.14
N PHE A 395 13.65 -7.57 -18.22
CA PHE A 395 12.40 -7.87 -17.52
C PHE A 395 11.27 -6.94 -17.95
N LYS A 396 10.06 -7.50 -18.02
CA LYS A 396 8.83 -6.78 -18.34
C LYS A 396 7.70 -7.25 -17.41
N ILE A 397 6.80 -6.32 -17.09
CA ILE A 397 5.61 -6.62 -16.30
C ILE A 397 4.72 -7.60 -17.06
N GLY A 398 4.28 -8.68 -16.41
CA GLY A 398 3.44 -9.71 -17.03
C GLY A 398 4.19 -10.66 -17.95
N GLN A 399 5.53 -10.70 -17.89
CA GLN A 399 6.34 -11.62 -18.66
C GLN A 399 7.15 -12.54 -17.73
N ALA A 400 6.86 -13.83 -17.81
CA ALA A 400 7.59 -14.87 -17.09
C ALA A 400 8.85 -15.28 -17.86
N LYS A 401 9.75 -16.00 -17.19
CA LYS A 401 11.01 -16.50 -17.75
C LYS A 401 11.06 -18.02 -17.67
N VAL A 402 11.28 -18.66 -18.82
CA VAL A 402 11.60 -20.10 -18.86
C VAL A 402 13.12 -20.24 -18.69
N ILE A 403 13.56 -20.45 -17.45
CA ILE A 403 15.00 -20.42 -17.10
C ILE A 403 15.71 -21.76 -17.32
N ARG A 404 14.94 -22.85 -17.45
CA ARG A 404 15.45 -24.18 -17.78
C ARG A 404 14.46 -24.89 -18.67
N TYR A 405 14.90 -25.41 -19.80
CA TYR A 405 14.06 -26.15 -20.72
C TYR A 405 14.86 -27.13 -21.59
N SER A 406 14.15 -28.13 -22.11
CA SER A 406 14.60 -29.05 -23.14
C SER A 406 13.39 -29.59 -23.93
N ASP A 407 13.63 -30.24 -25.07
CA ASP A 407 12.57 -30.92 -25.83
C ASP A 407 12.07 -32.22 -25.16
N LYS A 408 12.75 -32.66 -24.08
CA LYS A 408 12.43 -33.88 -23.34
C LYS A 408 11.65 -33.59 -22.04
N ASP A 409 11.33 -32.33 -21.77
CA ASP A 409 10.69 -31.93 -20.53
C ASP A 409 9.33 -32.61 -20.35
N ARG A 410 9.11 -33.24 -19.18
CA ARG A 410 7.89 -34.01 -18.90
C ARG A 410 6.91 -33.31 -17.96
N VAL A 411 7.38 -32.28 -17.26
CA VAL A 411 6.61 -31.46 -16.30
C VAL A 411 7.14 -30.03 -16.34
N THR A 412 6.22 -29.05 -16.29
CA THR A 412 6.55 -27.64 -16.06
C THR A 412 6.45 -27.34 -14.57
N ILE A 413 7.54 -26.87 -13.96
CA ILE A 413 7.60 -26.42 -12.58
C ILE A 413 7.60 -24.89 -12.57
N ILE A 414 6.73 -24.28 -11.77
CA ILE A 414 6.59 -22.84 -11.64
C ILE A 414 6.91 -22.46 -10.20
N GLY A 415 7.87 -21.56 -10.02
CA GLY A 415 8.27 -21.03 -8.72
C GLY A 415 8.56 -19.54 -8.77
N ALA A 416 8.79 -18.95 -7.60
CA ALA A 416 9.24 -17.57 -7.44
C ALA A 416 9.98 -17.39 -6.11
N GLY A 417 10.91 -16.43 -6.06
CA GLY A 417 11.75 -16.21 -4.88
C GLY A 417 12.54 -17.47 -4.51
N VAL A 418 12.55 -17.81 -3.22
CA VAL A 418 13.26 -18.99 -2.68
C VAL A 418 12.83 -20.30 -3.33
N THR A 419 11.57 -20.44 -3.73
CA THR A 419 11.05 -21.69 -4.32
C THR A 419 11.52 -21.93 -5.75
N LEU A 420 11.97 -20.89 -6.45
CA LEU A 420 12.62 -21.05 -7.76
C LEU A 420 13.96 -21.78 -7.63
N HIS A 421 14.74 -21.45 -6.60
CA HIS A 421 16.03 -22.09 -6.30
C HIS A 421 15.85 -23.54 -5.86
N GLU A 422 14.80 -23.83 -5.08
CA GLU A 422 14.41 -25.20 -4.76
C GLU A 422 13.98 -25.98 -6.02
N ALA A 423 13.30 -25.34 -6.97
CA ALA A 423 12.93 -25.95 -8.25
C ALA A 423 14.15 -26.24 -9.14
N LEU A 424 15.14 -25.34 -9.19
CA LEU A 424 16.41 -25.56 -9.89
C LEU A 424 17.16 -26.75 -9.30
N THR A 425 17.27 -26.80 -7.97
CA THR A 425 17.88 -27.91 -7.24
C THR A 425 17.15 -29.24 -7.49
N ALA A 426 15.82 -29.22 -7.49
CA ALA A 426 15.00 -30.40 -7.80
C ALA A 426 15.21 -30.88 -9.23
N ALA A 427 15.36 -29.96 -10.19
CA ALA A 427 15.59 -30.31 -11.58
C ALA A 427 16.97 -30.94 -11.81
N ASP A 428 18.01 -30.52 -11.09
CA ASP A 428 19.31 -31.20 -11.11
C ASP A 428 19.23 -32.63 -10.59
N GLU A 429 18.49 -32.83 -9.50
CA GLU A 429 18.28 -34.16 -8.93
C GLU A 429 17.45 -35.07 -9.84
N LEU A 430 16.41 -34.54 -10.48
CA LEU A 430 15.60 -35.27 -11.47
C LEU A 430 16.40 -35.60 -12.72
N CYS A 431 17.29 -34.72 -13.17
CA CYS A 431 18.15 -34.95 -14.32
C CYS A 431 19.10 -36.14 -14.09
N ARG A 432 19.60 -36.33 -12.87
CA ARG A 432 20.41 -37.53 -12.49
C ARG A 432 19.61 -38.83 -12.57
N GLN A 433 18.29 -38.73 -12.61
CA GLN A 433 17.35 -39.85 -12.69
C GLN A 433 16.66 -39.93 -14.07
N ASP A 434 17.23 -39.27 -15.08
CA ASP A 434 16.74 -39.23 -16.47
C ASP A 434 15.31 -38.66 -16.60
N ILE A 435 14.95 -37.73 -15.71
CA ILE A 435 13.70 -36.97 -15.77
C ILE A 435 14.04 -35.51 -16.09
N SER A 436 13.69 -35.06 -17.30
CA SER A 436 13.80 -33.66 -17.70
C SER A 436 12.55 -32.87 -17.31
N VAL A 437 12.74 -31.67 -16.79
CA VAL A 437 11.66 -30.75 -16.37
C VAL A 437 11.96 -29.34 -16.83
N ARG A 438 10.89 -28.60 -17.11
CA ARG A 438 10.93 -27.18 -17.43
C ARG A 438 10.76 -26.34 -16.18
N ILE A 439 11.47 -25.23 -16.05
CA ILE A 439 11.31 -24.30 -14.92
C ILE A 439 10.90 -22.93 -15.44
N ILE A 440 9.84 -22.39 -14.83
CA ILE A 440 9.37 -21.02 -15.04
C ILE A 440 9.56 -20.21 -13.76
N ASP A 441 10.21 -19.07 -13.88
CA ASP A 441 10.18 -17.97 -12.93
C ASP A 441 9.10 -16.97 -13.36
N LEU A 442 8.14 -16.69 -12.49
CA LEU A 442 7.01 -15.84 -12.85
C LEU A 442 7.38 -14.37 -12.99
N PHE A 443 8.37 -13.89 -12.23
CA PHE A 443 8.73 -12.49 -12.05
C PHE A 443 7.59 -11.59 -11.52
N THR A 444 6.45 -11.53 -12.21
CA THR A 444 5.22 -10.90 -11.74
C THR A 444 4.12 -11.93 -11.52
N ILE A 445 3.51 -11.91 -10.32
CA ILE A 445 2.38 -12.77 -9.96
C ILE A 445 1.07 -12.17 -10.49
N LYS A 446 1.02 -10.84 -10.61
CA LYS A 446 -0.09 -10.08 -11.18
C LYS A 446 0.47 -8.86 -11.93
N PRO A 447 0.18 -8.67 -13.23
CA PRO A 447 -0.46 -9.63 -14.13
C PRO A 447 0.40 -10.90 -14.30
N LEU A 448 -0.26 -12.02 -14.57
CA LEU A 448 0.37 -13.32 -14.78
C LEU A 448 0.57 -13.56 -16.28
N ASP A 449 1.71 -14.15 -16.67
CA ASP A 449 2.00 -14.54 -18.06
C ASP A 449 1.31 -15.86 -18.42
N GLY A 450 0.01 -15.80 -18.71
CA GLY A 450 -0.79 -16.97 -19.07
C GLY A 450 -0.29 -17.68 -20.33
N ASP A 451 0.19 -16.93 -21.33
CA ASP A 451 0.62 -17.47 -22.62
C ASP A 451 1.88 -18.33 -22.48
N THR A 452 2.90 -17.86 -21.73
CA THR A 452 4.12 -18.63 -21.45
C THR A 452 3.81 -19.88 -20.61
N ILE A 453 2.89 -19.77 -19.65
CA ILE A 453 2.48 -20.90 -18.81
C ILE A 453 1.78 -21.97 -19.64
N ILE A 454 0.78 -21.60 -20.44
CA ILE A 454 0.00 -22.53 -21.27
C ILE A 454 0.89 -23.20 -22.33
N SER A 455 1.73 -22.44 -23.01
CA SER A 455 2.65 -22.98 -24.02
C SER A 455 3.68 -23.95 -23.42
N SER A 456 4.22 -23.64 -22.25
CA SER A 456 5.14 -24.53 -21.52
C SER A 456 4.44 -25.79 -21.04
N ALA A 457 3.23 -25.66 -20.49
CA ALA A 457 2.43 -26.81 -20.07
C ALA A 457 2.15 -27.76 -21.23
N LYS A 458 1.76 -27.23 -22.40
CA LYS A 458 1.57 -28.02 -23.63
C LYS A 458 2.86 -28.73 -24.06
N ALA A 459 4.00 -28.04 -24.01
CA ALA A 459 5.30 -28.64 -24.32
C ALA A 459 5.70 -29.76 -23.34
N THR A 460 5.18 -29.74 -22.10
CA THR A 460 5.46 -30.74 -21.07
C THR A 460 4.31 -31.73 -20.85
N GLY A 461 3.49 -31.98 -21.87
CA GLY A 461 2.40 -32.96 -21.81
C GLY A 461 1.28 -32.62 -20.83
N GLY A 462 1.00 -31.33 -20.64
CA GLY A 462 -0.12 -30.82 -19.84
C GLY A 462 0.13 -30.78 -18.33
N ARG A 463 1.34 -31.13 -17.85
CA ARG A 463 1.61 -31.28 -16.41
C ARG A 463 2.29 -30.04 -15.84
N ILE A 464 1.63 -29.38 -14.88
CA ILE A 464 2.17 -28.23 -14.14
C ILE A 464 2.31 -28.58 -12.65
N ILE A 465 3.44 -28.23 -12.05
CA ILE A 465 3.61 -28.14 -10.60
C ILE A 465 3.90 -26.68 -10.25
N THR A 466 3.09 -26.11 -9.36
CA THR A 466 3.39 -24.82 -8.73
C THR A 466 4.00 -25.08 -7.36
N VAL A 467 5.01 -24.30 -7.00
CA VAL A 467 5.62 -24.33 -5.66
C VAL A 467 5.73 -22.90 -5.15
N GLU A 468 5.24 -22.65 -3.93
CA GLU A 468 5.24 -21.31 -3.34
C GLU A 468 5.45 -21.31 -1.82
N ASP A 469 6.19 -20.30 -1.35
CA ASP A 469 6.38 -20.02 0.08
C ASP A 469 5.29 -19.04 0.55
N HIS A 470 4.05 -19.52 0.55
CA HIS A 470 2.80 -18.84 0.83
C HIS A 470 1.71 -19.89 1.14
N TYR A 471 0.59 -19.50 1.75
CA TYR A 471 -0.58 -20.38 1.90
C TYR A 471 -1.21 -20.73 0.52
N PRO A 472 -1.94 -21.85 0.40
CA PRO A 472 -2.52 -22.24 -0.88
C PRO A 472 -3.57 -21.25 -1.39
N GLU A 473 -4.33 -20.61 -0.50
CA GLU A 473 -5.40 -19.68 -0.87
C GLU A 473 -4.84 -18.35 -1.37
N GLY A 474 -5.30 -17.90 -2.53
CA GLY A 474 -4.95 -16.62 -3.10
C GLY A 474 -3.49 -16.47 -3.55
N GLY A 475 -2.71 -17.56 -3.56
CA GLY A 475 -1.30 -17.57 -3.96
C GLY A 475 -1.04 -17.71 -5.46
N ILE A 476 0.18 -18.14 -5.78
CA ILE A 476 0.67 -18.48 -7.12
C ILE A 476 -0.13 -19.64 -7.71
N GLY A 477 -0.34 -20.70 -6.93
CA GLY A 477 -1.04 -21.91 -7.34
C GLY A 477 -2.44 -21.60 -7.82
N GLU A 478 -3.21 -20.80 -7.08
CA GLU A 478 -4.55 -20.40 -7.51
C GLU A 478 -4.54 -19.47 -8.73
N ALA A 479 -3.56 -18.56 -8.82
CA ALA A 479 -3.41 -17.69 -9.99
C ALA A 479 -3.16 -18.51 -11.28
N VAL A 480 -2.30 -19.52 -11.20
CA VAL A 480 -2.00 -20.43 -12.30
C VAL A 480 -3.23 -21.29 -12.65
N CYS A 481 -3.91 -21.87 -11.65
CA CYS A 481 -5.14 -22.64 -11.87
C CYS A 481 -6.21 -21.81 -12.60
N ALA A 482 -6.41 -20.55 -12.20
CA ALA A 482 -7.34 -19.65 -12.89
C ALA A 482 -6.92 -19.39 -14.35
N ALA A 483 -5.64 -19.14 -14.60
CA ALA A 483 -5.11 -18.84 -15.93
C ALA A 483 -5.24 -20.01 -16.92
N VAL A 484 -5.12 -21.26 -16.47
CA VAL A 484 -5.20 -22.45 -17.33
C VAL A 484 -6.56 -23.14 -17.31
N SER A 485 -7.54 -22.61 -16.57
CA SER A 485 -8.84 -23.24 -16.32
C SER A 485 -9.67 -23.61 -17.56
N SER A 486 -9.41 -22.95 -18.69
CA SER A 486 -10.10 -23.19 -19.97
C SER A 486 -9.38 -24.20 -20.88
N GLU A 487 -8.24 -24.75 -20.45
CA GLU A 487 -7.42 -25.66 -21.23
C GLU A 487 -7.71 -27.13 -20.83
N PRO A 488 -8.26 -27.97 -21.73
CA PRO A 488 -8.84 -29.27 -21.37
C PRO A 488 -7.82 -30.34 -20.96
N ASP A 489 -6.53 -30.16 -21.23
CA ASP A 489 -5.47 -31.14 -20.99
C ASP A 489 -4.39 -30.66 -20.01
N ILE A 490 -4.63 -29.54 -19.30
CA ILE A 490 -3.68 -29.01 -18.33
C ILE A 490 -4.10 -29.40 -16.92
N VAL A 491 -3.20 -30.11 -16.22
CA VAL A 491 -3.34 -30.48 -14.81
C VAL A 491 -2.34 -29.69 -13.99
N VAL A 492 -2.83 -29.02 -12.95
CA VAL A 492 -2.01 -28.26 -12.00
C VAL A 492 -1.96 -28.99 -10.66
N ARG A 493 -0.75 -29.24 -10.17
CA ARG A 493 -0.51 -29.68 -8.79
C ARG A 493 0.13 -28.54 -8.00
N GLN A 494 -0.43 -28.25 -6.83
CA GLN A 494 0.05 -27.16 -5.96
C GLN A 494 0.88 -27.72 -4.81
N LEU A 495 2.04 -27.11 -4.56
CA LEU A 495 2.84 -27.23 -3.36
C LEU A 495 2.90 -25.84 -2.71
N ALA A 496 2.30 -25.73 -1.54
CA ALA A 496 2.22 -24.49 -0.76
C ALA A 496 2.34 -24.84 0.72
N VAL A 497 2.56 -23.83 1.57
CA VAL A 497 2.62 -24.03 3.02
C VAL A 497 1.25 -24.52 3.52
N PRO A 498 1.13 -25.70 4.12
CA PRO A 498 -0.16 -26.25 4.52
C PRO A 498 -0.80 -25.45 5.65
N LEU A 499 -2.13 -25.33 5.63
CA LEU A 499 -2.91 -24.68 6.71
C LEU A 499 -2.91 -25.48 8.03
N MET A 500 -2.56 -26.77 7.98
CA MET A 500 -2.51 -27.62 9.17
C MET A 500 -1.11 -27.64 9.77
N GLY A 501 -0.99 -27.09 10.99
CA GLY A 501 0.26 -26.99 11.73
C GLY A 501 0.83 -25.58 11.63
N MET A 502 0.85 -24.86 12.75
CA MET A 502 1.45 -23.52 12.80
C MET A 502 2.94 -23.61 12.47
N PRO A 503 3.47 -22.72 11.60
CA PRO A 503 4.90 -22.63 11.41
C PRO A 503 5.64 -22.45 12.74
N GLN A 504 6.78 -23.13 12.88
CA GLN A 504 7.63 -23.03 14.06
C GLN A 504 8.92 -22.31 13.68
N SER A 505 9.66 -21.83 14.68
CA SER A 505 11.02 -21.32 14.46
C SER A 505 11.95 -22.47 14.09
N GLY A 506 12.78 -22.28 13.07
CA GLY A 506 13.82 -23.21 12.68
C GLY A 506 14.63 -22.68 11.50
N ARG A 507 15.65 -23.41 11.04
CA ARG A 507 16.50 -22.91 9.95
C ARG A 507 15.70 -22.82 8.64
N PRO A 508 15.94 -21.83 7.77
CA PRO A 508 15.17 -21.64 6.53
C PRO A 508 14.98 -22.91 5.69
N GLY A 509 16.06 -23.65 5.41
CA GLY A 509 15.98 -24.90 4.65
C GLY A 509 15.22 -26.03 5.37
N GLU A 510 15.28 -26.08 6.70
CA GLU A 510 14.48 -27.02 7.49
C GLU A 510 13.01 -26.66 7.44
N MET A 511 12.66 -25.37 7.44
CA MET A 511 11.27 -24.89 7.34
C MET A 511 10.67 -25.22 5.97
N LEU A 512 11.35 -24.88 4.87
CA LEU A 512 10.90 -25.25 3.52
C LEU A 512 10.64 -26.76 3.40
N SER A 513 11.48 -27.55 4.08
CA SER A 513 11.39 -29.01 4.12
C SER A 513 10.28 -29.52 5.05
N MET A 514 10.03 -28.87 6.17
CA MET A 514 8.94 -29.22 7.08
C MET A 514 7.57 -28.94 6.45
N PHE A 515 7.45 -27.82 5.73
CA PHE A 515 6.20 -27.37 5.11
C PHE A 515 5.98 -27.88 3.68
N GLY A 516 6.81 -28.80 3.20
CA GLY A 516 6.53 -29.54 1.97
C GLY A 516 6.84 -28.79 0.66
N ILE A 517 7.65 -27.73 0.71
CA ILE A 517 7.96 -26.86 -0.44
C ILE A 517 9.44 -26.85 -0.85
N SER A 518 10.28 -27.67 -0.19
CA SER A 518 11.68 -27.85 -0.60
C SER A 518 11.85 -28.77 -1.83
N ALA A 519 13.05 -28.77 -2.40
CA ALA A 519 13.45 -29.55 -3.58
C ALA A 519 13.06 -31.03 -3.46
N ARG A 520 13.23 -31.65 -2.28
CA ARG A 520 12.85 -33.06 -2.07
C ARG A 520 11.36 -33.31 -2.32
N HIS A 521 10.49 -32.37 -1.96
CA HIS A 521 9.05 -32.49 -2.16
C HIS A 521 8.66 -32.21 -3.61
N ILE A 522 9.36 -31.28 -4.27
CA ILE A 522 9.20 -31.04 -5.70
C ILE A 522 9.55 -32.32 -6.48
N VAL A 523 10.66 -32.99 -6.18
CA VAL A 523 11.04 -34.28 -6.78
C VAL A 523 9.97 -35.34 -6.58
N VAL A 524 9.43 -35.47 -5.36
CA VAL A 524 8.35 -36.41 -5.05
C VAL A 524 7.08 -36.09 -5.84
N ALA A 525 6.71 -34.81 -5.93
CA ALA A 525 5.54 -34.36 -6.68
C ALA A 525 5.68 -34.62 -8.19
N VAL A 526 6.87 -34.37 -8.76
CA VAL A 526 7.17 -34.70 -10.17
C VAL A 526 7.02 -36.19 -10.43
N LYS A 527 7.59 -37.06 -9.58
CA LYS A 527 7.44 -38.50 -9.75
C LYS A 527 5.98 -38.95 -9.67
N ARG A 528 5.21 -38.35 -8.75
CA ARG A 528 3.79 -38.66 -8.56
C ARG A 528 2.95 -38.25 -9.77
N ILE A 529 3.12 -37.04 -10.31
CA ILE A 529 2.34 -36.58 -11.47
C ILE A 529 2.70 -37.34 -12.76
N LEU A 530 3.92 -37.90 -12.85
CA LEU A 530 4.33 -38.74 -13.97
C LEU A 530 3.83 -40.20 -13.88
N SER A 531 3.34 -40.61 -12.71
CA SER A 531 2.76 -41.94 -12.48
C SER A 531 1.23 -41.98 -12.60
N GLN A 532 0.60 -40.82 -12.79
CA GLN A 532 -0.82 -40.64 -13.11
C GLN A 532 -1.01 -40.68 -14.62
#